data_AF-A0A4Y3VSL7-F1
#
_entry.id   AF-A0A4Y3VSL7-F1
#
_cell.length_a   1.000
_cell.length_b   1.000
_cell.length_c   1.000
_cell.angle_alpha   90.00
_cell.angle_beta   90.00
_cell.angle_gamma   90.00
#
_symmetry.space_group_name_H-M   'P 1'
#
loop_
_entity.id
_entity.type
_entity.pdbx_description
1 polymer ?
#
loop_
_entity_poly.entity_id
_entity_poly.type
_entity_poly.pdbx_seq_one_letter_code
_entity_poly.pdbx_strand_id
1 'polypeptide(L)'
;MSFVAVVDDRVVGHVLLSATRLDAPRRIVDVLSLSPLGVVPEFQRQGIGTQLIAHALEAADSQGVPLVFLEGSPRYYGMRGFEGASAVGFRSPSLRIPEAAFQVARLSACEPWMTGTFVYSEAFWTFDCVGLRDPED
;
A
#
# COMPACT_ATOMS: atom_id res chain seq x y z
N MET A 1 -0.53 8.98 6.95
CA MET A 1 -1.74 8.90 7.80
C MET A 1 -1.75 7.58 8.54
N SER A 2 -2.27 7.52 9.77
CA SER A 2 -2.32 6.29 10.58
C SER A 2 -3.69 6.15 11.21
N PHE A 3 -4.30 4.96 11.11
CA PHE A 3 -5.62 4.67 11.67
C PHE A 3 -5.57 3.40 12.51
N VAL A 4 -6.44 3.33 13.51
CA VAL A 4 -6.59 2.19 14.41
C VAL A 4 -8.04 1.73 14.47
N ALA A 5 -8.24 0.42 14.63
CA ALA A 5 -9.52 -0.16 14.98
C ALA A 5 -9.55 -0.40 16.50
N VAL A 6 -10.62 0.04 17.14
CA VAL A 6 -10.82 -0.08 18.59
C VAL A 6 -12.07 -0.91 18.85
N VAL A 7 -11.95 -1.93 19.71
CA VAL A 7 -13.05 -2.76 20.21
C VAL A 7 -12.94 -2.82 21.72
N ASP A 8 -14.00 -2.48 22.44
CA ASP A 8 -14.02 -2.44 23.91
C ASP A 8 -12.82 -1.67 24.51
N ASP A 9 -12.56 -0.46 23.98
CA ASP A 9 -11.43 0.43 24.34
C ASP A 9 -10.03 -0.15 24.11
N ARG A 10 -9.91 -1.29 23.43
CA ARG A 10 -8.64 -1.91 23.05
C ARG A 10 -8.33 -1.67 21.57
N VAL A 11 -7.11 -1.25 21.26
CA VAL A 11 -6.61 -1.23 19.88
C VAL A 11 -6.39 -2.68 19.41
N VAL A 12 -7.16 -3.09 18.40
CA VAL A 12 -7.14 -4.47 17.86
C VAL A 12 -6.63 -4.55 16.43
N GLY A 13 -6.46 -3.40 15.77
CA GLY A 13 -5.88 -3.34 14.43
C GLY A 13 -5.39 -1.96 14.09
N HIS A 14 -4.55 -1.89 13.05
CA HIS A 14 -3.91 -0.66 12.61
C HIS A 14 -3.63 -0.74 11.10
N VAL A 15 -3.72 0.41 10.43
CA VAL A 15 -3.23 0.61 9.07
C VAL A 15 -2.46 1.92 8.97
N LEU A 16 -1.30 1.86 8.31
CA LEU A 16 -0.47 3.03 8.01
C LEU A 16 -0.44 3.29 6.50
N LEU A 17 -0.57 4.56 6.15
CA LEU A 17 -0.24 5.10 4.83
C LEU A 17 1.02 5.95 4.93
N SER A 18 2.13 5.42 4.42
CA SER A 18 3.46 6.03 4.42
C SER A 18 3.66 6.88 3.17
N ALA A 19 4.25 8.07 3.32
CA ALA A 19 4.59 8.93 2.19
C ALA A 19 5.66 8.28 1.29
N THR A 20 5.39 8.24 0.00
CA THR A 20 6.27 7.67 -1.03
C THR A 20 6.17 8.50 -2.30
N ARG A 21 6.93 8.13 -3.33
CA ARG A 21 6.96 8.86 -4.60
C ARG A 21 6.75 7.94 -5.79
N LEU A 22 6.21 8.50 -6.85
CA LEU A 22 6.24 7.92 -8.18
C LEU A 22 7.18 8.74 -9.05
N ASP A 23 8.20 8.10 -9.60
CA ASP A 23 9.06 8.66 -10.64
C ASP A 23 8.37 8.50 -11.99
N ALA A 24 7.52 9.48 -12.33
CA ALA A 24 6.78 9.53 -13.58
C ALA A 24 7.49 10.41 -14.62
N PRO A 25 7.37 10.13 -15.94
CA PRO A 25 8.11 10.84 -16.98
C PRO A 25 7.95 12.36 -16.96
N ARG A 26 6.79 12.87 -16.55
CA ARG A 26 6.49 14.30 -16.54
C ARG A 26 7.05 15.01 -15.29
N ARG A 27 6.94 14.37 -14.13
CA ARG A 27 7.39 14.89 -12.83
C ARG A 27 7.26 13.81 -11.76
N ILE A 28 7.96 14.00 -10.65
CA ILE A 28 7.71 13.26 -9.41
C ILE A 28 6.29 13.54 -8.92
N VAL A 29 5.60 12.48 -8.51
CA VAL A 29 4.25 12.56 -7.91
C VAL A 29 4.32 12.03 -6.49
N ASP A 30 3.77 12.79 -5.54
CA ASP A 30 3.59 12.31 -4.18
C ASP A 30 2.45 11.29 -4.14
N VAL A 31 2.75 10.10 -3.63
CA VAL A 31 1.83 8.97 -3.54
C VAL A 31 1.98 8.34 -2.14
N LEU A 32 1.15 7.34 -1.83
CA LEU A 32 1.23 6.65 -0.54
C LEU A 32 1.52 5.17 -0.73
N SER A 33 2.09 4.55 0.31
CA SER A 33 2.14 3.11 0.45
C SER A 33 1.32 2.65 1.66
N LEU A 34 0.45 1.67 1.47
CA LEU A 34 -0.26 1.01 2.55
C LEU A 34 0.64 -0.06 3.16
N SER A 35 1.35 0.31 4.21
CA SER A 35 2.16 -0.61 5.01
C SER A 35 2.59 0.05 6.33
N PRO A 36 2.52 -0.67 7.47
CA PRO A 36 1.94 -2.00 7.63
C PRO A 36 0.40 -1.97 7.85
N LEU A 37 -0.25 -3.10 7.56
CA LEU A 37 -1.62 -3.43 8.01
C LEU A 37 -1.52 -4.61 8.98
N GLY A 38 -2.12 -4.47 10.16
CA GLY A 38 -2.12 -5.52 11.17
C GLY A 38 -3.43 -5.59 11.92
N VAL A 39 -3.87 -6.81 12.23
CA VAL A 39 -5.01 -7.08 13.12
C VAL A 39 -4.56 -8.17 14.08
N VAL A 40 -4.81 -7.95 15.37
CA VAL A 40 -4.54 -8.91 16.44
C VAL A 40 -5.18 -10.26 16.09
N PRO A 41 -4.48 -11.42 16.25
CA PRO A 41 -4.96 -12.73 15.80
C PRO A 41 -6.41 -13.07 16.20
N GLU A 42 -6.78 -12.83 17.46
CA GLU A 42 -8.14 -13.10 17.96
C GLU A 42 -9.25 -12.30 17.25
N PHE A 43 -8.89 -11.18 16.62
CA PHE A 43 -9.80 -10.26 15.90
C PHE A 43 -9.71 -10.41 14.37
N GLN A 44 -8.88 -11.33 13.87
CA GLN A 44 -8.77 -11.57 12.43
C GLN A 44 -10.02 -12.26 11.86
N ARG A 45 -10.20 -12.15 10.54
CA ARG A 45 -11.33 -12.74 9.78
C ARG A 45 -12.72 -12.20 10.16
N GLN A 46 -12.78 -11.14 10.98
CA GLN A 46 -14.03 -10.46 11.36
C GLN A 46 -14.31 -9.19 10.52
N GLY A 47 -13.55 -8.97 9.44
CA GLY A 47 -13.72 -7.83 8.53
C GLY A 47 -12.95 -6.55 8.92
N ILE A 48 -12.33 -6.49 10.10
CA ILE A 48 -11.59 -5.32 10.60
C ILE A 48 -10.53 -4.83 9.60
N GLY A 49 -9.69 -5.73 9.08
CA GLY A 49 -8.66 -5.34 8.09
C GLY A 49 -9.25 -4.75 6.80
N THR A 50 -10.41 -5.26 6.37
CA THR A 50 -11.13 -4.70 5.21
C THR A 50 -11.63 -3.29 5.49
N GLN A 51 -12.21 -3.06 6.67
CA GLN A 51 -12.73 -1.75 7.06
C GLN A 51 -11.60 -0.72 7.22
N LEU A 52 -10.47 -1.13 7.80
CA LEU A 52 -9.27 -0.29 7.89
C LEU A 52 -8.76 0.12 6.50
N ILE A 53 -8.66 -0.82 5.54
CA ILE A 53 -8.26 -0.51 4.16
C ILE A 53 -9.24 0.48 3.52
N ALA A 54 -10.54 0.20 3.59
CA ALA A 54 -11.56 1.06 3.00
C ALA A 54 -11.48 2.50 3.55
N HIS A 55 -11.39 2.64 4.87
CA HIS A 55 -11.27 3.94 5.53
C HIS A 55 -9.96 4.67 5.16
N ALA A 56 -8.84 3.94 5.06
CA ALA A 56 -7.57 4.53 4.66
C ALA A 56 -7.58 5.03 3.22
N LEU A 57 -8.17 4.27 2.28
CA LEU A 57 -8.30 4.69 0.88
C LEU A 57 -9.23 5.89 0.73
N GLU A 58 -10.37 5.91 1.43
CA GLU A 58 -11.28 7.06 1.45
C GLU A 58 -10.60 8.32 1.99
N ALA A 59 -9.86 8.19 3.09
CA ALA A 59 -9.10 9.31 3.67
C ALA A 59 -8.02 9.81 2.70
N ALA A 60 -7.30 8.92 2.02
CA ALA A 60 -6.31 9.30 1.01
C ALA A 60 -6.95 10.03 -0.19
N ASP A 61 -8.09 9.53 -0.68
CA ASP A 61 -8.79 10.10 -1.82
C ASP A 61 -9.31 11.51 -1.49
N SER A 62 -9.88 11.70 -0.28
CA SER A 62 -10.33 13.02 0.18
C SER A 62 -9.21 14.06 0.30
N GLN A 63 -7.95 13.62 0.42
CA GLN A 63 -6.77 14.50 0.43
C GLN A 63 -6.16 14.72 -0.96
N GLY A 64 -6.79 14.19 -2.02
CA GLY A 64 -6.29 14.33 -3.39
C GLY A 64 -5.06 13.48 -3.69
N VAL A 65 -4.81 12.43 -2.89
CA VAL A 65 -3.75 11.46 -3.19
C VAL A 65 -4.17 10.68 -4.44
N PRO A 66 -3.33 10.60 -5.49
CA PRO A 66 -3.74 9.95 -6.73
C PRO A 66 -3.60 8.43 -6.70
N LEU A 67 -2.63 7.90 -5.95
CA LEU A 67 -2.23 6.49 -5.99
C LEU A 67 -1.84 5.98 -4.59
N VAL A 68 -2.24 4.75 -4.29
CA VAL A 68 -1.80 4.02 -3.08
C VAL A 68 -1.23 2.67 -3.51
N PHE A 69 0.03 2.41 -3.18
CA PHE A 69 0.74 1.17 -3.52
C PHE A 69 0.85 0.23 -2.32
N LEU A 70 1.00 -1.07 -2.57
CA LEU A 70 1.37 -2.04 -1.54
C LEU A 70 2.12 -3.24 -2.12
N GLU A 71 2.70 -4.01 -1.20
CA GLU A 71 3.19 -5.36 -1.43
C GLU A 71 2.35 -6.34 -0.59
N GLY A 72 1.62 -7.27 -1.21
CA GLY A 72 0.80 -8.21 -0.46
C GLY A 72 0.00 -9.20 -1.30
N SER A 73 -0.80 -10.04 -0.65
CA SER A 73 -1.58 -11.09 -1.33
C SER A 73 -2.61 -10.53 -2.31
N PRO A 74 -2.57 -10.87 -3.62
CA PRO A 74 -3.57 -10.42 -4.61
C PRO A 74 -4.97 -10.89 -4.30
N ARG A 75 -5.09 -12.11 -3.74
CA ARG A 75 -6.38 -12.65 -3.31
C ARG A 75 -7.01 -11.80 -2.20
N TYR A 76 -6.19 -11.21 -1.34
CA TYR A 76 -6.67 -10.35 -0.26
C TYR A 76 -6.92 -8.93 -0.77
N TYR A 77 -5.92 -8.26 -1.32
CA TYR A 77 -6.04 -6.84 -1.68
C TYR A 77 -6.84 -6.58 -2.97
N GLY A 78 -6.86 -7.53 -3.91
CA GLY A 78 -7.59 -7.41 -5.17
C GLY A 78 -9.09 -7.17 -5.00
N MET A 79 -9.71 -7.83 -4.01
CA MET A 79 -11.14 -7.62 -3.69
C MET A 79 -11.41 -6.27 -2.98
N ARG A 80 -10.38 -5.48 -2.71
CA ARG A 80 -10.42 -4.27 -1.86
C ARG A 80 -9.92 -3.03 -2.61
N GLY A 81 -10.07 -3.02 -3.93
CA GLY A 81 -9.77 -1.85 -4.78
C GLY A 81 -8.34 -1.77 -5.30
N PHE A 82 -7.54 -2.83 -5.12
CA PHE A 82 -6.19 -2.91 -5.66
C PHE A 82 -6.13 -3.76 -6.93
N GLU A 83 -5.26 -3.38 -7.86
CA GLU A 83 -4.94 -4.16 -9.06
C GLU A 83 -3.43 -4.36 -9.18
N GLY A 84 -3.00 -5.33 -9.99
CA GLY A 84 -1.57 -5.59 -10.22
C GLY A 84 -0.89 -4.39 -10.87
N ALA A 85 0.06 -3.77 -10.18
CA ALA A 85 0.62 -2.49 -10.60
C ALA A 85 1.45 -2.60 -11.89
N SER A 86 2.19 -3.71 -12.06
CA SER A 86 2.95 -3.98 -13.29
C SER A 86 2.05 -4.04 -14.54
N ALA A 87 0.86 -4.61 -14.41
CA ALA A 87 -0.08 -4.76 -15.52
C ALA A 87 -0.63 -3.41 -16.04
N VAL A 88 -0.55 -2.36 -15.21
CA VAL A 88 -1.07 -1.02 -15.53
C VAL A 88 0.05 0.03 -15.66
N GLY A 89 1.28 -0.41 -15.95
CA GLY A 89 2.37 0.46 -16.36
C GLY A 89 3.24 1.01 -15.23
N PHE A 90 3.18 0.42 -14.04
CA PHE A 90 4.10 0.75 -12.94
C PHE A 90 5.28 -0.22 -12.87
N ARG A 91 6.45 0.28 -12.48
CA ARG A 91 7.64 -0.53 -12.24
C ARG A 91 7.90 -0.65 -10.74
N SER A 92 8.14 -1.88 -10.30
CA SER A 92 8.57 -2.19 -8.94
C SER A 92 9.95 -1.58 -8.64
N PRO A 93 10.20 -1.08 -7.42
CA PRO A 93 11.50 -0.54 -7.00
C PRO A 93 12.57 -1.61 -6.75
N SER A 94 12.20 -2.89 -6.70
CA SER A 94 13.12 -3.96 -6.28
C SER A 94 12.76 -5.30 -6.91
N LEU A 95 13.79 -6.06 -7.28
CA LEU A 95 13.67 -7.45 -7.74
C LEU A 95 13.16 -8.39 -6.64
N ARG A 96 13.26 -7.97 -5.39
CA ARG A 96 12.85 -8.76 -4.21
C ARG A 96 11.35 -8.69 -3.95
N ILE A 97 10.61 -7.96 -4.76
CA ILE A 97 9.16 -7.84 -4.66
C ILE A 97 8.56 -8.77 -5.70
N PRO A 98 7.85 -9.84 -5.29
CA PRO A 98 7.16 -10.70 -6.24
C PRO A 98 6.19 -9.88 -7.09
N GLU A 99 6.22 -10.07 -8.41
CA GLU A 99 5.42 -9.27 -9.34
C GLU A 99 3.93 -9.30 -8.99
N ALA A 100 3.40 -10.48 -8.64
CA ALA A 100 2.02 -10.64 -8.23
C ALA A 100 1.68 -9.80 -6.99
N ALA A 101 2.63 -9.62 -6.06
CA ALA A 101 2.38 -8.91 -4.81
C ALA A 101 2.33 -7.39 -4.96
N PHE A 102 3.01 -6.83 -5.98
CA PHE A 102 3.08 -5.39 -6.23
C PHE A 102 1.76 -4.87 -6.82
N GLN A 103 1.00 -4.13 -6.02
CA GLN A 103 -0.36 -3.72 -6.35
C GLN A 103 -0.57 -2.22 -6.11
N VAL A 104 -1.56 -1.66 -6.80
CA VAL A 104 -1.91 -0.24 -6.74
C VAL A 104 -3.43 -0.06 -6.67
N ALA A 105 -3.89 0.89 -5.86
CA ALA A 105 -5.23 1.46 -5.93
C ALA A 105 -5.13 2.84 -6.60
N ARG A 106 -5.94 3.05 -7.64
CA ARG A 106 -6.04 4.32 -8.36
C ARG A 106 -7.19 5.13 -7.80
N LEU A 107 -6.90 6.29 -7.25
CA LEU A 107 -7.87 7.17 -6.60
C LEU A 107 -8.35 8.25 -7.57
N SER A 108 -9.30 9.09 -7.13
CA SER A 108 -9.99 10.04 -8.02
C SER A 108 -9.07 11.08 -8.66
N ALA A 109 -7.97 11.43 -7.98
CA ALA A 109 -6.95 12.36 -8.49
C ALA A 109 -5.95 11.73 -9.48
N CYS A 110 -6.05 10.42 -9.77
CA CYS A 110 -5.16 9.76 -10.71
C CYS A 110 -5.39 10.24 -12.15
N GLU A 111 -4.36 10.81 -12.76
CA GLU A 111 -4.37 11.16 -14.18
C GLU A 111 -3.67 10.09 -15.04
N PRO A 112 -4.02 9.93 -16.33
CA PRO A 112 -3.42 8.90 -17.21
C PRO A 112 -1.91 8.99 -17.38
N TRP A 113 -1.29 10.16 -17.21
CA TRP A 113 0.16 10.34 -17.34
C TRP A 113 0.94 9.87 -16.10
N MET A 114 0.25 9.59 -14.98
CA MET A 114 0.87 9.17 -13.72
C MET A 114 1.22 7.67 -13.75
N THR A 115 2.16 7.31 -14.62
CA THR A 115 2.78 5.98 -14.71
C THR A 115 4.29 6.12 -14.49
N GLY A 116 5.00 5.03 -14.19
CA GLY A 116 6.44 5.12 -13.95
C GLY A 116 6.94 4.17 -12.86
N THR A 117 8.03 4.54 -12.21
CA THR A 117 8.68 3.69 -11.20
C THR A 117 8.24 4.10 -9.80
N PHE A 118 7.73 3.15 -9.03
CA PHE A 118 7.41 3.40 -7.62
C PHE A 118 8.70 3.57 -6.81
N VAL A 119 8.72 4.51 -5.88
CA VAL A 119 9.89 4.85 -5.06
C VAL A 119 9.49 4.88 -3.60
N TYR A 120 10.00 3.90 -2.84
CA TYR A 120 9.85 3.86 -1.39
C TYR A 120 10.49 5.08 -0.71
N SER A 121 9.98 5.45 0.46
CA SER A 121 10.69 6.38 1.34
C SER A 121 11.98 5.76 1.86
N GLU A 122 12.94 6.63 2.19
CA GLU A 122 14.27 6.24 2.67
C GLU A 122 14.20 5.26 3.85
N ALA A 123 13.23 5.44 4.77
CA ALA A 123 13.07 4.59 5.93
C ALA A 123 12.96 3.08 5.59
N PHE A 124 12.25 2.72 4.52
CA PHE A 124 12.14 1.30 4.12
C PHE A 124 13.48 0.72 3.66
N TRP A 125 14.36 1.55 3.10
CA TRP A 125 15.71 1.13 2.70
C TRP A 125 16.65 1.09 3.90
N THR A 126 16.63 2.12 4.75
CA THR A 126 17.47 2.22 5.95
C THR A 126 17.25 1.03 6.89
N PHE A 127 16.00 0.59 7.05
CA PHE A 127 15.65 -0.53 7.93
C PHE A 127 15.51 -1.87 7.18
N ASP A 128 15.95 -1.93 5.93
CA ASP A 128 15.95 -3.15 5.11
C ASP A 128 14.56 -3.85 5.04
N CYS A 129 13.50 -3.05 4.86
CA CYS A 129 12.10 -3.48 4.87
C CYS A 129 11.44 -3.52 3.47
N VAL A 130 12.12 -3.08 2.40
CA VAL A 130 11.62 -3.25 1.02
C VAL A 130 11.68 -4.72 0.66
N GLY A 131 10.67 -5.33 0.06
CA GLY A 131 10.71 -6.69 -0.52
C GLY A 131 11.14 -7.85 0.41
N LEU A 132 11.12 -9.07 -0.13
CA LEU A 132 11.50 -10.29 0.60
C LEU A 132 13.03 -10.45 0.74
N ARG A 133 13.46 -11.25 1.71
CA ARG A 133 14.82 -11.79 1.77
C ARG A 133 14.79 -13.23 1.30
N ASP A 134 15.91 -13.68 0.74
CA ASP A 134 16.13 -15.11 0.57
C ASP A 134 16.03 -15.76 1.96
N PRO A 135 15.42 -16.95 2.07
CA PRO A 135 15.43 -17.69 3.33
C PRO A 135 16.87 -17.92 3.77
N GLU A 136 17.12 -17.82 5.07
CA GLU A 136 18.39 -18.29 5.64
C GLU A 136 18.49 -19.81 5.40
N ASP A 137 19.66 -20.27 4.91
CA ASP A 137 19.95 -21.68 4.61
C ASP A 137 19.77 -22.62 5.81
#